data_AF-A0A925DG00-F1
#
_entry.id   AF-A0A925DG00-F1
#
_cell.length_a   1.000
_cell.length_b   1.000
_cell.length_c   1.000
_cell.angle_alpha   90.00
_cell.angle_beta   90.00
_cell.angle_gamma   90.00
#
_symmetry.space_group_name_H-M   'P 1'
#
loop_
_entity.id
_entity.type
_entity.pdbx_description
1 polymer ?
#
loop_
_entity_poly.entity_id
_entity_poly.type
_entity_poly.pdbx_seq_one_letter_code
_entity_poly.pdbx_strand_id
1 'polypeptide(L)'
;TYATASGKTNTNAIGVQWSVPLFAGFGVNSRVREAIALEDRARNDLESARRAASQGARQAYLGVNSGLAQVRALQAAEVSSKSALESNQLGYQVGVRINIDVLNAQRQLFATQKDLSRARYDTLMSGLRLKAAAGTLGEADLAPVNELLDRTSSPSN
;
A
#
# COMPACT_ATOMS: atom_id res chain seq x y z
N THR A 1 -59.61 71.53 19.79
CA THR A 1 -58.23 71.80 19.36
C THR A 1 -57.76 70.63 18.51
N TYR A 2 -57.34 70.92 17.27
CA TYR A 2 -56.75 70.08 16.19
C TYR A 2 -57.21 68.61 15.99
N ALA A 3 -57.82 68.37 14.83
CA ALA A 3 -57.92 67.06 14.19
C ALA A 3 -56.58 66.69 13.53
N THR A 4 -56.13 65.45 13.70
CA THR A 4 -55.10 64.86 12.84
C THR A 4 -55.69 63.67 12.10
N ALA A 5 -55.84 63.87 10.79
CA ALA A 5 -56.33 62.87 9.86
C ALA A 5 -55.40 61.65 9.84
N SER A 6 -55.99 60.47 10.04
CA SER A 6 -55.33 59.19 9.81
C SER A 6 -55.24 58.96 8.30
N GLY A 7 -54.08 59.27 7.71
CA GLY A 7 -53.76 58.92 6.34
C GLY A 7 -53.16 57.52 6.29
N LYS A 8 -53.85 56.57 5.63
CA LYS A 8 -53.23 55.31 5.22
C LYS A 8 -52.22 55.60 4.11
N THR A 9 -50.94 55.62 4.44
CA THR A 9 -49.86 55.65 3.46
C THR A 9 -49.65 54.24 2.94
N ASN A 10 -50.10 53.99 1.71
CA ASN A 10 -49.86 52.72 1.03
C ASN A 10 -48.70 52.92 0.05
N THR A 11 -47.52 52.42 0.42
CA THR A 11 -46.29 52.59 -0.37
C THR A 11 -45.96 51.28 -1.05
N ASN A 12 -46.35 51.15 -2.31
CA ASN A 12 -45.99 50.02 -3.16
C ASN A 12 -44.82 50.45 -4.05
N ALA A 13 -43.65 49.87 -3.83
CA ALA A 13 -42.46 50.09 -4.65
C ALA A 13 -41.98 48.77 -5.23
N ILE A 14 -41.79 48.73 -6.55
CA ILE A 14 -41.08 47.67 -7.25
C ILE A 14 -39.86 48.33 -7.88
N GLY A 15 -38.67 47.90 -7.49
CA GLY A 15 -37.41 48.44 -7.99
C GLY A 15 -36.44 47.32 -8.32
N VAL A 16 -35.67 47.50 -9.39
CA VAL A 16 -34.55 46.63 -9.75
C VAL A 16 -33.27 47.41 -9.46
N GLN A 17 -32.45 46.91 -8.52
CA GLN A 17 -31.17 47.52 -8.20
C GLN A 17 -30.06 46.77 -8.94
N TRP A 18 -29.32 47.50 -9.78
CA TRP A 18 -28.17 46.98 -10.51
C TRP A 18 -26.90 47.66 -10.01
N SER A 19 -25.85 46.87 -9.73
CA SER A 19 -24.57 47.35 -9.23
C SER A 19 -23.46 46.82 -10.12
N VAL A 20 -22.75 47.71 -10.81
CA VAL A 20 -21.58 47.41 -11.63
C VAL A 20 -20.40 48.22 -11.09
N PRO A 21 -19.47 47.60 -10.34
CA PRO A 21 -18.29 48.30 -9.86
C PRO A 21 -17.34 48.60 -11.03
N LEU A 22 -17.14 49.89 -11.35
CA LEU A 22 -16.23 50.32 -12.43
C LEU A 22 -14.75 50.20 -12.05
N PHE A 23 -14.42 50.22 -10.75
CA PHE A 23 -13.05 50.01 -10.26
C PHE A 23 -13.06 49.42 -8.85
N ALA A 24 -12.56 48.18 -8.70
CA ALA A 24 -12.53 47.44 -7.44
C ALA A 24 -11.12 47.35 -6.83
N GLY A 25 -10.26 48.35 -7.07
CA GLY A 25 -8.92 48.44 -6.46
C GLY A 25 -8.00 47.25 -6.73
N PHE A 26 -8.10 46.64 -7.93
CA PHE A 26 -7.42 45.38 -8.31
C PHE A 26 -7.81 44.12 -7.51
N GLY A 27 -8.73 44.21 -6.54
CA GLY A 27 -9.14 43.07 -5.70
C GLY A 27 -9.77 41.92 -6.49
N VAL A 28 -10.55 42.22 -7.54
CA VAL A 28 -11.11 41.20 -8.44
C VAL A 28 -10.00 40.50 -9.23
N ASN A 29 -9.03 41.24 -9.76
CA ASN A 29 -7.87 40.67 -10.47
C ASN A 29 -6.99 39.80 -9.55
N SER A 30 -6.80 40.21 -8.29
CA SER A 30 -6.06 39.40 -7.30
C SER A 30 -6.78 38.10 -6.95
N ARG A 31 -8.11 38.12 -6.75
CA ARG A 31 -8.89 36.90 -6.53
C ARG A 31 -8.87 35.96 -7.75
N VAL A 32 -8.91 36.50 -8.96
CA VAL A 32 -8.79 35.69 -10.19
C VAL A 32 -7.40 35.04 -10.25
N ARG A 33 -6.32 35.78 -9.97
CA ARG A 33 -4.96 35.21 -9.90
C ARG A 33 -4.83 34.14 -8.81
N GLU A 34 -5.42 34.36 -7.65
CA GLU A 34 -5.46 33.37 -6.57
C GLU A 34 -6.22 32.11 -6.98
N ALA A 35 -7.38 32.25 -7.62
CA ALA A 35 -8.15 31.12 -8.13
C ALA A 35 -7.39 30.32 -9.20
N ILE A 36 -6.69 30.99 -10.12
CA ILE A 36 -5.82 30.33 -11.10
C ILE A 36 -4.68 29.58 -10.40
N ALA A 37 -4.03 30.20 -9.41
CA ALA A 37 -2.97 29.56 -8.65
C ALA A 37 -3.47 28.33 -7.86
N LEU A 38 -4.69 28.39 -7.32
CA LEU A 38 -5.33 27.25 -6.65
C LEU A 38 -5.69 26.14 -7.64
N GLU A 39 -6.17 26.48 -8.83
CA GLU A 39 -6.41 25.51 -9.90
C GLU A 39 -5.11 24.81 -10.32
N ASP A 40 -4.05 25.58 -10.58
CA ASP A 40 -2.73 25.04 -10.92
C ASP A 40 -2.17 24.15 -9.82
N ARG A 41 -2.35 24.53 -8.55
CA ARG A 41 -2.00 23.70 -7.41
C ARG A 41 -2.77 22.37 -7.43
N ALA A 42 -4.09 22.42 -7.58
CA ALA A 42 -4.92 21.21 -7.62
C ALA A 42 -4.55 20.28 -8.79
N ARG A 43 -4.21 20.84 -9.96
CA ARG A 43 -3.71 20.08 -11.11
C ARG A 43 -2.38 19.40 -10.82
N ASN A 44 -1.44 20.11 -10.19
CA ASN A 44 -0.15 19.54 -9.80
C ASN A 44 -0.30 18.47 -8.72
N ASP A 45 -1.18 18.68 -7.74
CA ASP A 45 -1.47 17.69 -6.69
C ASP A 45 -2.06 16.40 -7.29
N LEU A 46 -2.98 16.53 -8.26
CA LEU A 46 -3.52 15.39 -9.00
C LEU A 46 -2.44 14.62 -9.77
N GLU A 47 -1.57 15.33 -10.50
CA GLU A 47 -0.46 14.72 -11.23
C GLU A 47 0.53 14.03 -10.28
N SER A 48 0.81 14.64 -9.13
CA SER A 48 1.66 14.06 -8.08
C SER A 48 1.06 12.78 -7.51
N ALA A 49 -0.23 12.79 -7.17
CA ALA A 49 -0.96 11.62 -6.70
C ALA A 49 -0.96 10.48 -7.74
N ARG A 50 -1.16 10.81 -9.02
CA ARG A 50 -1.12 9.85 -10.12
C ARG A 50 0.27 9.21 -10.26
N ARG A 51 1.33 10.01 -10.20
CA ARG A 51 2.72 9.52 -10.23
C ARG A 51 3.02 8.63 -9.03
N ALA A 52 2.64 9.04 -7.83
CA ALA A 52 2.81 8.26 -6.61
C ALA A 52 2.11 6.90 -6.69
N ALA A 53 0.87 6.86 -7.19
CA ALA A 53 0.14 5.61 -7.42
C ALA A 53 0.87 4.70 -8.43
N SER A 54 1.33 5.25 -9.56
CA SER A 54 2.06 4.48 -10.58
C SER A 54 3.40 3.93 -10.05
N GLN A 55 4.11 4.70 -9.25
CA GLN A 55 5.37 4.30 -8.62
C GLN A 55 5.12 3.22 -7.57
N GLY A 56 4.10 3.39 -6.72
CA GLY A 56 3.70 2.39 -5.73
C GLY A 56 3.33 1.06 -6.36
N ALA A 57 2.53 1.07 -7.42
CA ALA A 57 2.17 -0.12 -8.18
C ALA A 57 3.41 -0.83 -8.78
N ARG A 58 4.32 -0.06 -9.40
CA ARG A 58 5.55 -0.61 -9.98
C ARG A 58 6.47 -1.21 -8.91
N GLN A 59 6.59 -0.55 -7.77
CA GLN A 59 7.41 -1.04 -6.65
C GLN A 59 6.83 -2.32 -6.04
N ALA A 60 5.51 -2.39 -5.86
CA ALA A 60 4.83 -3.60 -5.40
C ALA A 60 5.01 -4.76 -6.40
N TYR A 61 4.88 -4.50 -7.70
CA TYR A 61 5.10 -5.50 -8.76
C TYR A 61 6.53 -6.05 -8.73
N LEU A 62 7.53 -5.16 -8.65
CA LEU A 62 8.93 -5.56 -8.55
C LEU A 62 9.20 -6.37 -7.27
N GLY A 63 8.58 -5.98 -6.14
CA GLY A 63 8.68 -6.72 -4.88
C GLY A 63 8.10 -8.13 -4.93
N VAL A 64 6.98 -8.34 -5.63
CA VAL A 64 6.42 -9.67 -5.87
C VAL A 64 7.36 -10.51 -6.74
N ASN A 65 7.86 -9.93 -7.84
CA ASN A 65 8.74 -10.66 -8.76
C ASN A 65 10.07 -11.05 -8.10
N SER A 66 10.68 -10.15 -7.32
CA SER A 66 11.91 -10.45 -6.56
C SER A 66 11.64 -11.47 -5.45
N GLY A 67 10.52 -11.36 -4.75
CA GLY A 67 10.10 -12.34 -3.73
C GLY A 67 9.94 -13.74 -4.31
N LEU A 68 9.27 -13.87 -5.47
CA LEU A 68 9.14 -15.15 -6.17
C LEU A 68 10.49 -15.75 -6.57
N ALA A 69 11.42 -14.91 -7.07
CA ALA A 69 12.78 -15.36 -7.39
C ALA A 69 13.53 -15.84 -6.13
N GLN A 70 13.38 -15.12 -5.01
CA GLN A 70 13.98 -15.49 -3.73
C GLN A 70 13.41 -16.81 -3.19
N VAL A 71 12.10 -17.03 -3.29
CA VAL A 71 11.47 -18.31 -2.91
C VAL A 71 12.05 -19.46 -3.73
N ARG A 72 12.20 -19.30 -5.05
CA ARG A 72 12.81 -20.34 -5.90
C ARG A 72 14.27 -20.62 -5.54
N ALA A 73 15.05 -19.58 -5.25
CA ALA A 73 16.43 -19.73 -4.81
C ALA A 73 16.53 -20.50 -3.48
N LEU A 74 15.65 -20.17 -2.52
CA LEU A 74 15.61 -20.84 -1.22
C LEU A 74 15.10 -22.28 -1.31
N GLN A 75 14.19 -22.59 -2.24
CA GLN A 75 13.80 -23.97 -2.54
C GLN A 75 14.99 -24.79 -3.05
N ALA A 76 15.79 -24.24 -3.97
CA ALA A 76 17.00 -24.90 -4.43
C ALA A 76 18.03 -25.07 -3.30
N ALA A 77 18.20 -24.06 -2.45
CA ALA A 77 19.07 -24.12 -1.29
C ALA A 77 18.63 -25.16 -0.24
N GLU A 78 17.31 -25.35 -0.06
CA GLU A 78 16.76 -26.39 0.82
C GLU A 78 17.13 -27.79 0.31
N VAL A 79 16.93 -28.04 -0.99
CA VAL A 79 17.31 -29.33 -1.62
C VAL A 79 18.81 -29.58 -1.46
N SER A 80 19.63 -28.56 -1.70
CA SER A 80 21.08 -28.65 -1.51
C SER A 80 21.46 -28.93 -0.06
N SER A 81 20.86 -28.23 0.90
CA SER A 81 21.14 -28.42 2.33
C SER A 81 20.69 -29.79 2.82
N LYS A 82 19.58 -30.32 2.29
CA LYS A 82 19.09 -31.67 2.59
C LYS A 82 20.04 -32.74 2.07
N SER A 83 20.52 -32.61 0.84
CA SER A 83 21.51 -33.52 0.27
C SER A 83 22.84 -33.48 1.03
N ALA A 84 23.27 -32.29 1.47
CA ALA A 84 24.44 -32.13 2.31
C ALA A 84 24.27 -32.81 3.68
N LEU A 85 23.08 -32.70 4.30
CA LEU A 85 22.77 -33.40 5.54
C LEU A 85 22.84 -34.91 5.36
N GLU A 86 22.19 -35.45 4.32
CA GLU A 86 22.19 -36.88 4.02
C GLU A 86 23.61 -37.41 3.77
N SER A 87 24.43 -36.66 3.03
CA SER A 87 25.84 -37.01 2.78
C SER A 87 26.68 -37.02 4.06
N ASN A 88 26.47 -36.06 4.96
CA ASN A 88 27.17 -36.02 6.25
C ASN A 88 26.70 -37.13 7.19
N GLN A 89 25.40 -37.47 7.16
CA GLN A 89 24.85 -38.60 7.93
C GLN A 89 25.42 -39.93 7.45
N LEU A 90 25.47 -40.16 6.14
CA LEU A 90 26.09 -41.34 5.58
C LEU A 90 27.58 -41.40 5.95
N GLY A 91 28.30 -40.30 5.77
CA GLY A 91 29.71 -40.17 6.16
C GLY A 91 29.95 -40.45 7.65
N TYR A 92 29.01 -40.07 8.52
CA TYR A 92 29.07 -40.35 9.95
C TYR A 92 28.84 -41.83 10.25
N GLN A 93 27.88 -42.47 9.58
CA GLN A 93 27.60 -43.90 9.72
C GLN A 93 28.78 -44.78 9.28
N VAL A 94 29.52 -44.37 8.25
CA VAL A 94 30.72 -45.09 7.76
C VAL A 94 32.02 -44.64 8.44
N GLY A 95 31.95 -43.72 9.41
CA GLY A 95 33.11 -43.27 10.22
C GLY A 95 34.04 -42.24 9.56
N VAL A 96 33.65 -41.63 8.44
CA VAL A 96 34.44 -40.62 7.69
C VAL A 96 34.08 -39.19 8.11
N ARG A 97 32.93 -38.98 8.75
CA ARG A 97 32.48 -37.70 9.31
C ARG A 97 32.25 -37.80 10.82
N ILE A 98 32.31 -36.68 11.52
CA ILE A 98 32.06 -36.60 12.96
C ILE A 98 30.69 -35.98 13.27
N ASN A 99 30.20 -36.17 14.50
CA ASN A 99 28.87 -35.70 14.91
C ASN A 99 28.67 -34.18 14.65
N ILE A 100 29.72 -33.37 14.85
CA ILE A 100 29.62 -31.92 14.63
C ILE A 100 29.31 -31.56 13.17
N ASP A 101 29.75 -32.36 12.19
CA ASP A 101 29.46 -32.13 10.77
C ASP A 101 27.98 -32.35 10.48
N VAL A 102 27.40 -33.41 11.05
CA VAL A 102 25.96 -33.69 10.96
C VAL A 102 25.16 -32.59 11.63
N LEU A 103 25.56 -32.17 12.84
CA LEU A 103 24.88 -31.09 13.56
C LEU A 103 24.95 -29.76 12.81
N ASN A 104 26.09 -29.44 12.18
CA ASN A 104 26.26 -28.25 11.34
C ASN A 104 25.33 -28.29 10.12
N ALA A 105 25.27 -29.44 9.43
CA ALA A 105 24.40 -29.62 8.29
C ALA A 105 22.90 -29.54 8.66
N GLN A 106 22.51 -30.10 9.81
CA GLN A 106 21.13 -29.97 10.33
C GLN A 106 20.80 -28.52 10.64
N ARG A 107 21.68 -27.79 11.34
CA ARG A 107 21.50 -26.36 11.62
C ARG A 107 21.34 -25.54 10.34
N GLN A 108 22.13 -25.83 9.31
CA GLN A 108 22.03 -25.16 8.01
C GLN A 108 20.71 -25.45 7.30
N LEU A 109 20.24 -26.70 7.32
CA LEU A 109 18.94 -27.07 6.75
C LEU A 109 17.79 -26.32 7.43
N PHE A 110 17.76 -26.31 8.76
CA PHE A 110 16.73 -25.59 9.52
C PHE A 110 16.76 -24.08 9.29
N ALA A 111 17.96 -23.48 9.20
CA ALA A 111 18.10 -22.07 8.85
C ALA A 111 17.49 -21.78 7.46
N THR A 112 17.80 -22.62 6.47
CA THR A 112 17.28 -22.48 5.10
C THR A 112 15.77 -22.66 5.03
N GLN A 113 15.20 -23.62 5.77
CA GLN A 113 13.75 -23.84 5.85
C GLN A 113 13.00 -22.67 6.49
N LYS A 114 13.59 -22.09 7.55
CA LYS A 114 13.06 -20.89 8.19
C LYS A 114 13.06 -19.72 7.20
N ASP A 115 14.17 -19.51 6.49
CA ASP A 115 14.29 -18.41 5.53
C ASP A 115 13.35 -18.61 4.33
N LEU A 116 13.18 -19.84 3.84
CA LEU A 116 12.21 -20.19 2.80
C LEU A 116 10.76 -19.89 3.24
N SER A 117 10.42 -20.26 4.47
CA SER A 117 9.09 -19.98 5.03
C SER A 117 8.85 -18.48 5.09
N ARG A 118 9.82 -17.72 5.62
CA ARG A 118 9.76 -16.25 5.66
C ARG A 118 9.58 -15.63 4.27
N ALA A 119 10.38 -16.06 3.29
CA ALA A 119 10.29 -15.55 1.92
C ALA A 119 8.93 -15.83 1.26
N ARG A 120 8.30 -16.97 1.57
CA ARG A 120 6.93 -17.25 1.11
C ARG A 120 5.92 -16.27 1.70
N TYR A 121 5.99 -15.99 3.00
CA TYR A 121 5.13 -14.98 3.64
C TYR A 121 5.35 -13.58 3.06
N ASP A 122 6.61 -13.17 2.91
CA ASP A 122 6.95 -11.84 2.38
C ASP A 122 6.45 -11.67 0.93
N THR A 123 6.50 -12.74 0.13
CA THR A 123 5.98 -12.74 -1.25
C THR A 123 4.45 -12.62 -1.28
N LEU A 124 3.74 -13.36 -0.41
CA LEU A 124 2.29 -13.27 -0.30
C LEU A 124 1.83 -11.88 0.15
N MET A 125 2.50 -11.31 1.16
CA MET A 125 2.25 -9.95 1.63
C MET A 125 2.52 -8.91 0.54
N SER A 126 3.60 -9.08 -0.23
CA SER A 126 3.89 -8.22 -1.38
C SER A 126 2.81 -8.33 -2.47
N GLY A 127 2.25 -9.53 -2.67
CA GLY A 127 1.12 -9.76 -3.58
C GLY A 127 -0.14 -9.02 -3.15
N LEU A 128 -0.47 -9.05 -1.85
CA LEU A 128 -1.58 -8.27 -1.31
C LEU A 128 -1.37 -6.76 -1.47
N ARG A 129 -0.15 -6.26 -1.22
CA ARG A 129 0.20 -4.85 -1.42
C ARG A 129 0.05 -4.43 -2.89
N LEU A 130 0.39 -5.31 -3.83
CA LEU A 130 0.17 -5.06 -5.25
C LEU A 130 -1.33 -4.94 -5.57
N LYS A 131 -2.16 -5.85 -5.06
CA LYS A 131 -3.62 -5.79 -5.23
C LYS A 131 -4.21 -4.53 -4.59
N ALA A 132 -3.70 -4.11 -3.44
CA ALA A 132 -4.08 -2.86 -2.78
C ALA A 132 -3.72 -1.64 -3.64
N ALA A 133 -2.50 -1.59 -4.18
CA ALA A 133 -2.05 -0.50 -5.05
C ALA A 133 -2.80 -0.46 -6.39
N ALA A 134 -3.27 -1.61 -6.89
CA ALA A 134 -4.12 -1.71 -8.08
C ALA A 134 -5.60 -1.34 -7.81
N GLY A 135 -5.99 -1.14 -6.55
CA GLY A 135 -7.39 -0.86 -6.17
C GLY A 135 -8.33 -2.06 -6.31
N THR A 136 -7.80 -3.27 -6.48
CA THR A 136 -8.59 -4.50 -6.69
C THR A 136 -8.59 -5.41 -5.47
N LEU A 137 -8.08 -4.96 -4.33
CA LEU A 137 -8.04 -5.77 -3.12
C LEU A 137 -9.46 -5.99 -2.57
N GLY A 138 -9.93 -7.22 -2.64
CA GLY A 138 -11.19 -7.64 -2.01
C GLY A 138 -10.98 -8.53 -0.78
N GLU A 139 -12.03 -8.77 -0.01
CA GLU A 139 -12.01 -9.70 1.15
C GLU A 139 -11.62 -11.13 0.74
N ALA A 140 -12.00 -11.55 -0.48
CA ALA A 140 -11.63 -12.84 -1.05
C ALA A 140 -10.11 -13.03 -1.21
N ASP A 141 -9.35 -11.94 -1.35
CA ASP A 141 -7.89 -11.99 -1.44
C ASP A 141 -7.21 -12.16 -0.08
N LEU A 142 -7.91 -11.82 1.01
CA LEU A 142 -7.43 -11.95 2.38
C LEU A 142 -7.63 -13.36 2.95
N ALA A 143 -8.65 -14.07 2.47
CA ALA A 143 -8.96 -15.45 2.90
C ALA A 143 -7.77 -16.43 2.80
N PRO A 144 -7.02 -16.53 1.68
CA PRO A 144 -5.88 -17.45 1.58
C PRO A 144 -4.70 -17.05 2.48
N VAL A 145 -4.58 -15.77 2.85
CA VAL A 145 -3.56 -15.33 3.82
C VAL A 145 -3.98 -15.66 5.24
N ASN A 146 -5.27 -15.51 5.56
CA ASN A 146 -5.82 -15.87 6.86
C ASN A 146 -5.72 -17.38 7.11
N GLU A 147 -6.03 -18.22 6.12
CA GLU A 147 -5.92 -19.68 6.22
C GLU A 147 -4.46 -20.15 6.43
N LEU A 148 -3.50 -19.46 5.79
CA LEU A 148 -2.08 -19.75 5.99
C LEU A 148 -1.60 -19.38 7.40
N LEU A 149 -2.14 -18.27 7.96
CA LEU A 149 -1.85 -17.82 9.32
C LEU A 149 -2.50 -18.71 10.38
N ASP A 150 -3.72 -19.20 10.15
CA ASP A 150 -4.41 -20.14 11.05
C ASP A 150 -3.70 -21.50 11.11
N ARG A 151 -3.13 -21.97 10.00
CA ARG A 151 -2.30 -23.18 10.01
C ARG A 151 -1.03 -23.03 10.86
N THR A 152 -0.48 -21.82 10.97
CA THR A 152 0.66 -21.54 11.87
C THR A 152 0.27 -21.26 13.31
N SER A 153 -0.97 -20.83 13.58
CA SER A 153 -1.44 -20.50 14.93
C SER A 153 -1.87 -21.72 15.73
N SER A 154 -2.20 -22.84 15.07
CA SER A 154 -2.53 -24.11 15.74
C SER A 154 -1.27 -24.69 16.38
N PRO A 155 -1.10 -24.60 17.71
CA PRO A 155 -0.03 -25.31 18.39
C PRO A 155 -0.40 -26.78 18.30
N SER A 156 0.47 -27.58 17.68
CA SER A 156 0.38 -29.04 17.78
C SER A 156 0.40 -29.43 19.25
N ASN A 157 -0.74 -29.91 19.75
CA ASN A 157 -0.91 -30.62 21.01
C ASN A 157 -1.77 -31.85 20.73
#